data_AF-A0A1F1L5G7-F1
#
_entry.id   AF-A0A1F1L5G7-F1
#
_cell.length_a   1.000
_cell.length_b   1.000
_cell.length_c   1.000
_cell.angle_alpha   90.00
_cell.angle_beta   90.00
_cell.angle_gamma   90.00
#
_symmetry.space_group_name_H-M   'P 1'
#
loop_
_entity.id
_entity.type
_entity.pdbx_description
1 polymer ?
#
loop_
_entity_poly.entity_id
_entity_poly.type
_entity_poly.pdbx_seq_one_letter_code
_entity_poly.pdbx_strand_id
1 'polypeptide(L)' 'MTIVFENPTEPELREKERLALARVGHSYEELAKLAEQYLLTDEEREVWDEVKTIRFLLWDD' A
#
# COMPACT_ATOMS: atom_id res chain seq x y z
N MET A 1 12.17 20.13 -20.53
CA MET A 1 12.13 18.77 -19.95
C MET A 1 10.79 18.64 -19.24
N THR A 2 9.78 18.17 -19.95
CA THR A 2 8.45 17.96 -19.39
C THR A 2 8.52 16.67 -18.58
N ILE A 3 8.52 16.79 -17.25
CA ILE A 3 8.37 15.62 -16.38
C ILE A 3 6.91 15.21 -16.54
N VAL A 4 6.66 14.22 -17.40
CA VAL A 4 5.38 13.52 -17.44
C VAL A 4 5.37 12.70 -16.16
N PHE A 5 4.62 13.16 -15.16
CA PHE A 5 4.21 12.27 -14.08
C PHE A 5 3.23 11.29 -14.73
N GLU A 6 3.74 10.16 -15.21
CA GLU A 6 2.89 9.03 -15.56
C GLU A 6 2.22 8.61 -14.25
N ASN A 7 0.94 8.94 -14.11
CA ASN A 7 0.14 8.38 -13.04
C ASN A 7 0.22 6.86 -13.20
N PRO A 8 0.62 6.12 -12.15
CA PRO A 8 0.64 4.67 -12.23
C PRO A 8 -0.76 4.19 -12.58
N THR A 9 -0.84 3.35 -13.59
CA THR A 9 -2.09 2.75 -14.05
C THR A 9 -2.67 1.83 -12.97
N GLU A 10 -3.98 1.58 -12.97
CA GLU A 10 -4.63 0.67 -12.02
C GLU A 10 -3.90 -0.69 -11.87
N PRO A 11 -3.45 -1.38 -12.95
CA PRO A 11 -2.69 -2.62 -12.82
C PRO A 11 -1.34 -2.44 -12.10
N GLU A 12 -0.64 -1.32 -12.32
CA GLU A 12 0.63 -1.02 -11.66
C GLU A 12 0.44 -0.72 -10.18
N LEU A 13 -0.65 -0.02 -9.83
CA LEU A 13 -1.02 0.22 -8.44
C LEU A 13 -1.35 -1.09 -7.71
N ARG A 14 -2.12 -1.99 -8.34
CA ARG A 14 -2.42 -3.31 -7.76
C ARG A 14 -1.17 -4.17 -7.59
N GLU A 15 -0.22 -4.12 -8.54
CA GLU A 15 1.04 -4.84 -8.40
C GLU A 15 1.91 -4.24 -7.27
N LYS A 16 1.95 -2.91 -7.13
CA LYS A 16 2.61 -2.25 -6.00
C LYS A 16 2.01 -2.66 -4.66
N GLU A 17 0.68 -2.70 -4.55
CA GLU A 17 -0.01 -3.18 -3.33
C GLU A 17 0.43 -4.61 -3.00
N ARG A 18 0.44 -5.51 -4.00
CA ARG A 18 0.86 -6.90 -3.84
C ARG A 18 2.31 -7.01 -3.36
N LEU A 19 3.22 -6.23 -3.94
CA LEU A 19 4.64 -6.24 -3.57
C LEU A 19 4.87 -5.66 -2.16
N ALA A 20 4.17 -4.60 -1.79
CA ALA A 20 4.26 -4.00 -0.46
C ALA A 20 3.80 -4.99 0.63
N LEU A 21 2.66 -5.65 0.42
CA LEU A 21 2.16 -6.70 1.32
C LEU A 21 3.11 -7.90 1.40
N ALA A 22 3.70 -8.31 0.28
CA ALA A 22 4.67 -9.40 0.24
C ALA A 22 5.95 -9.08 1.03
N ARG A 23 6.33 -7.80 1.17
CA ARG A 23 7.53 -7.37 1.93
C ARG A 23 7.43 -7.75 3.41
N VAL A 24 6.25 -7.59 3.99
CA VAL A 24 5.98 -7.87 5.42
C VAL A 24 5.34 -9.24 5.64
N GLY A 25 5.01 -9.97 4.56
CA GLY A 25 4.40 -11.30 4.65
C GLY A 25 2.98 -11.29 5.22
N HIS A 26 2.32 -10.13 5.27
CA HIS A 26 0.97 -9.96 5.78
C HIS A 26 0.01 -9.58 4.68
N SER A 27 -1.21 -10.12 4.76
CA SER A 27 -2.33 -9.62 3.99
C SER A 27 -2.79 -8.24 4.49
N TYR A 28 -3.53 -7.52 3.65
CA TYR A 28 -4.15 -6.25 4.04
C TYR A 28 -5.02 -6.39 5.30
N GLU A 29 -5.80 -7.47 5.40
CA GLU A 29 -6.69 -7.69 6.54
C GLU A 29 -5.92 -7.93 7.84
N GLU A 30 -4.78 -8.61 7.77
CA GLU A 30 -3.90 -8.81 8.93
C GLU A 30 -3.27 -7.50 9.37
N LEU A 31 -2.72 -6.71 8.44
CA LEU A 31 -2.19 -5.37 8.75
C LEU A 31 -3.27 -4.45 9.34
N ALA A 32 -4.50 -4.49 8.80
CA ALA A 32 -5.60 -3.70 9.34
C ALA A 32 -5.92 -4.07 10.80
N LYS A 33 -5.99 -5.37 11.11
CA LYS A 33 -6.22 -5.87 12.48
C LYS A 33 -5.08 -5.49 13.43
N LEU A 34 -3.84 -5.56 12.95
CA LEU A 34 -2.66 -5.15 13.74
C LEU A 34 -2.65 -3.63 13.97
N ALA A 35 -3.06 -2.85 12.97
CA ALA A 35 -3.19 -1.39 13.07
C ALA A 35 -4.23 -0.98 14.11
N GLU A 36 -5.41 -1.61 14.10
CA GLU A 36 -6.48 -1.37 15.08
C GLU A 36 -6.03 -1.67 16.52
N GLN A 37 -5.15 -2.65 16.69
CA GLN A 37 -4.61 -3.05 17.99
C GLN A 37 -3.33 -2.30 18.37
N TYR A 38 -2.84 -1.38 17.52
CA TYR A 38 -1.55 -0.69 17.71
C TYR A 38 -0.35 -1.65 17.83
N LEU A 39 -0.41 -2.80 17.17
CA LEU A 39 0.60 -3.86 17.22
C LEU A 39 1.54 -3.89 16.01
N LEU A 40 1.40 -2.96 15.07
CA LEU A 40 2.31 -2.85 13.93
C LEU A 40 3.72 -2.48 14.39
N THR A 41 4.70 -3.26 13.93
CA THR A 41 6.11 -2.88 13.89
C THR A 41 6.31 -1.64 13.02
N ASP A 42 7.49 -1.02 13.11
CA ASP A 42 7.78 0.17 12.30
C ASP A 42 7.78 -0.12 10.80
N GLU A 43 8.30 -1.28 10.39
CA GLU A 43 8.29 -1.72 8.97
C GLU A 43 6.86 -1.98 8.46
N GLU A 44 6.03 -2.65 9.26
CA GLU A 44 4.62 -2.89 8.91
C GLU A 44 3.81 -1.61 8.89
N ARG A 45 4.15 -0.62 9.72
CA ARG A 45 3.51 0.70 9.72
C ARG A 45 3.81 1.46 8.43
N GLU A 46 5.05 1.43 7.96
CA GLU A 46 5.41 2.01 6.66
C GLU A 46 4.65 1.34 5.51
N VAL A 47 4.60 0.00 5.49
CA VAL A 47 3.81 -0.73 4.48
C VAL A 47 2.33 -0.41 4.59
N TRP A 48 1.79 -0.31 5.80
CA TRP A 48 0.39 0.03 6.02
C TRP A 48 0.04 1.41 5.46
N ASP A 49 0.89 2.41 5.67
CA ASP A 49 0.70 3.75 5.11
C ASP A 49 0.83 3.76 3.58
N GLU A 50 1.77 3.00 3.03
CA GLU A 50 1.94 2.82 1.58
C GLU A 50 0.71 2.18 0.94
N VAL A 51 0.21 1.06 1.49
CA VAL A 51 -0.94 0.33 0.95
C VAL A 51 -2.23 1.15 1.06
N LYS A 52 -2.44 1.89 2.15
CA LYS A 52 -3.58 2.83 2.25
C LYS A 52 -3.53 3.90 1.17
N THR A 53 -2.33 4.43 0.88
CA THR A 53 -2.15 5.43 -0.17
C THR A 53 -2.48 4.84 -1.55
N ILE A 54 -1.99 3.64 -1.85
CA ILE A 54 -2.29 2.94 -3.10
C ILE A 54 -3.79 2.69 -3.25
N ARG A 55 -4.46 2.23 -2.18
CA ARG A 55 -5.91 1.98 -2.20
C ARG A 55 -6.74 3.25 -2.34
N PHE A 56 -6.28 4.35 -1.77
CA PHE A 56 -6.89 5.66 -1.99
C PHE A 56 -6.82 6.06 -3.47
N LEU A 57 -5.66 5.90 -4.10
CA LEU A 57 -5.48 6.18 -5.52
C LEU A 57 -6.32 5.25 -6.42
N LEU A 58 -6.47 3.98 -6.03
CA LEU A 58 -7.33 3.02 -6.74
C LEU A 58 -8.84 3.29 -6.59
N TRP A 59 -9.26 4.12 -5.62
CA TRP A 59 -10.66 4.51 -5.45
C TRP A 59 -10.93 5.88 -6.11
N ASP A 60 -9.92 6.73 -6.26
CA ASP A 60 -10.07 8.05 -6.90
C ASP A 60 -10.05 8.00 -8.45
N ASP A 61 -9.71 6.85 -9.04
CA ASP A 61 -9.73 6.55 -10.49
C ASP A 61 -11.02 5.81 -10.91
#